data_AF-A0AAW0AZU1-F1
#
_entry.id   AF-A0AAW0AZU1-F1
#
_cell.length_a   1.000
_cell.length_b   1.000
_cell.length_c   1.000
_cell.angle_alpha   90.00
_cell.angle_beta   90.00
_cell.angle_gamma   90.00
#
_symmetry.space_group_name_H-M   'P 1'
#
loop_
_entity.id
_entity.type
_entity.pdbx_description
1 polymer ?
#
loop_
_entity_poly.entity_id
_entity_poly.type
_entity_poly.pdbx_seq_one_letter_code
_entity_poly.pdbx_strand_id
1 'polypeptide(L)'
;MCSPRCNQAVTVFCVLSDTTEARRQKNTLNRNAARQRERSGKAQASTALKERRRQQRLAKKPKDVESRQLDTESDELCSEFPPVPPSRNLRHDIITGFCSDFDPAAFEEAGCAVCGTLTRKTKLTP
;
A
#
# COMPACT_ATOMS: atom_id res chain seq x y z
N MET A 1 20.86 -9.22 -29.74
CA MET A 1 21.00 -10.67 -29.43
C MET A 1 22.31 -10.87 -28.69
N CYS A 2 22.32 -11.64 -27.59
CA CYS A 2 23.55 -11.89 -26.83
C CYS A 2 24.56 -12.67 -27.69
N SER A 3 25.85 -12.36 -27.57
CA SER A 3 26.93 -13.03 -28.32
C SER A 3 26.99 -14.54 -27.97
N PRO A 4 27.35 -15.47 -28.87
CA PRO A 4 27.36 -16.92 -28.61
C PRO A 4 28.26 -17.38 -27.44
N ARG A 5 29.13 -16.51 -26.90
CA ARG A 5 29.96 -16.76 -25.71
C ARG A 5 29.28 -16.43 -24.37
N CYS A 6 28.03 -15.97 -24.40
CA CYS A 6 27.23 -15.48 -23.27
C CYS A 6 26.70 -16.60 -22.36
N ASN A 7 26.72 -17.87 -22.80
CA ASN A 7 25.96 -18.96 -22.18
C ASN A 7 26.66 -19.66 -20.99
N GLN A 8 27.86 -19.25 -20.59
CA GLN A 8 28.67 -20.00 -19.61
C GLN A 8 28.88 -19.31 -18.25
N ALA A 9 28.41 -18.08 -18.05
CA ALA A 9 28.65 -17.35 -16.81
C ALA A 9 27.38 -16.65 -16.32
N VAL A 10 26.65 -17.31 -15.43
CA VAL A 10 25.54 -16.73 -14.67
C VAL A 10 26.00 -16.52 -13.24
N THR A 11 26.08 -15.26 -12.81
CA THR A 11 26.28 -14.91 -11.40
C THR A 11 24.95 -14.57 -10.76
N VAL A 12 24.53 -15.38 -9.80
CA VAL A 12 23.34 -15.10 -8.98
C VAL A 12 23.77 -14.21 -7.83
N PHE A 13 23.32 -12.95 -7.84
CA PHE A 13 23.48 -12.07 -6.69
C PHE A 13 22.43 -12.44 -5.65
N CYS A 14 22.86 -13.10 -4.58
CA CYS A 14 22.03 -13.25 -3.38
C CYS A 14 22.10 -11.95 -2.59
N VAL A 15 20.94 -11.32 -2.34
CA VAL A 15 20.85 -10.23 -1.35
C VAL A 15 21.12 -10.86 0.01
N LEU A 16 22.35 -10.71 0.51
CA LEU A 16 22.68 -11.05 1.88
C LEU A 16 21.77 -10.24 2.79
N SER A 17 20.91 -10.92 3.54
CA SER A 17 20.11 -10.31 4.60
C SER A 17 21.06 -9.88 5.70
N ASP A 18 21.67 -8.71 5.55
CA ASP A 18 22.57 -8.16 6.53
C ASP A 18 21.84 -7.95 7.86
N THR A 19 22.52 -8.30 8.95
CA THR A 19 22.09 -8.10 10.35
C THR A 19 21.76 -6.64 10.70
N THR A 20 22.01 -5.71 9.78
CA THR A 20 21.62 -4.30 9.84
C THR A 20 20.10 -4.10 9.82
N GLU A 21 19.35 -4.98 9.15
CA GLU A 21 17.88 -4.97 9.11
C GLU A 21 17.28 -5.15 10.52
N ALA A 22 17.78 -6.11 11.30
CA ALA A 22 17.34 -6.34 12.67
C ALA A 22 17.58 -5.12 13.59
N ARG A 23 18.70 -4.40 13.37
CA ARG A 23 19.03 -3.19 14.13
C ARG A 23 18.14 -2.00 13.74
N ARG A 24 17.79 -1.86 12.45
CA ARG A 24 16.81 -0.87 11.96
C ARG A 24 15.40 -1.15 12.47
N GLN A 25 14.99 -2.42 12.54
CA GLN A 25 13.70 -2.84 13.06
C GLN A 25 13.56 -2.56 14.56
N LYS A 26 14.62 -2.81 15.35
CA LYS A 26 14.62 -2.51 16.79
C LYS A 26 14.53 -0.99 17.06
N ASN A 27 15.21 -0.17 16.26
CA ASN A 27 15.15 1.29 16.38
C ASN A 27 13.76 1.86 16.03
N THR A 28 13.09 1.32 15.01
CA THR A 28 11.74 1.75 14.62
C THR A 28 10.70 1.38 15.68
N LEU A 29 10.76 0.16 16.23
CA LEU A 29 9.90 -0.27 17.33
C LEU A 29 10.04 0.63 18.57
N ASN A 30 11.27 0.98 18.95
CA ASN A 30 11.53 1.89 20.08
C ASN A 30 10.97 3.31 19.85
N ARG A 31 11.10 3.86 18.64
CA ARG A 31 10.52 5.18 18.30
C ARG A 31 8.99 5.17 18.34
N ASN A 32 8.37 4.07 17.92
CA ASN A 32 6.91 3.94 17.96
C ASN A 32 6.39 3.80 19.40
N ALA A 33 7.08 3.05 20.26
CA ALA A 33 6.74 2.93 21.68
C ALA A 33 6.83 4.28 22.41
N ALA A 34 7.87 5.09 22.13
CA ALA A 34 7.99 6.43 22.69
C ALA A 34 6.82 7.35 22.26
N ARG A 35 6.46 7.33 20.96
CA ARG A 35 5.34 8.13 20.42
C ARG A 35 3.98 7.71 20.98
N GLN A 36 3.77 6.42 21.28
CA GLN A 36 2.52 5.96 21.89
C GLN A 36 2.34 6.50 23.31
N ARG A 37 3.42 6.54 24.11
CA ARG A 37 3.39 7.09 25.49
C ARG A 37 3.08 8.58 25.51
N GLU A 38 3.58 9.34 24.55
CA GLU A 38 3.26 10.77 24.42
C GLU A 38 1.81 11.02 23.98
N ARG A 39 1.25 10.14 23.14
CA ARG A 39 -0.14 10.24 22.67
C ARG A 39 -1.15 9.91 23.77
N SER A 40 -0.87 8.94 24.64
CA SER A 40 -1.77 8.59 25.75
C SER A 40 -1.91 9.73 26.76
N GLY A 41 -0.83 10.48 27.04
CA GLY A 41 -0.88 11.64 27.93
C GLY A 41 -1.67 12.83 27.36
N LYS A 42 -1.61 13.05 26.04
CA LYS A 42 -2.33 14.17 25.37
C LYS A 42 -3.79 13.85 25.04
N ALA A 43 -4.17 12.57 24.94
CA ALA A 43 -5.53 12.15 24.64
C ALA A 43 -6.54 12.55 25.75
N GLN A 44 -6.12 12.46 27.01
CA GLN A 44 -6.98 12.73 28.18
C GLN A 44 -7.33 14.22 28.36
N ALA A 45 -6.48 15.15 27.92
CA ALA A 45 -6.77 16.59 27.98
C ALA A 45 -7.70 17.07 26.83
N SER A 46 -7.76 16.33 25.72
CA SER A 46 -8.49 16.73 24.51
C SER A 46 -9.99 16.39 24.51
N THR A 47 -10.42 15.44 25.37
CA THR A 47 -11.82 15.01 25.47
C THR A 47 -12.69 16.08 26.14
N ALA A 48 -12.22 16.70 27.23
CA ALA A 48 -12.95 17.75 27.94
C ALA A 48 -13.24 19.01 27.09
N LEU A 49 -12.28 19.42 26.24
CA LEU A 49 -12.47 20.57 25.34
C LEU A 49 -13.39 20.25 24.15
N LYS A 50 -13.33 19.00 23.64
CA LYS A 50 -14.23 18.54 22.56
C LYS A 50 -15.69 18.48 23.02
N GLU A 51 -15.93 18.08 24.27
CA GLU A 51 -17.27 17.97 24.84
C GLU A 51 -17.94 19.35 24.99
N ARG A 52 -17.21 20.37 25.46
CA ARG A 52 -17.69 21.77 25.45
C ARG A 52 -18.05 22.29 24.06
N ARG A 53 -17.25 21.97 23.03
CA ARG A 53 -17.54 22.37 21.64
C ARG A 53 -18.79 21.69 21.07
N ARG A 54 -19.05 20.42 21.43
CA ARG A 54 -20.25 19.68 21.01
C ARG A 54 -21.53 20.30 21.60
N GLN A 55 -21.49 20.68 22.87
CA GLN A 55 -22.61 21.37 23.52
C GLN A 55 -22.89 22.74 22.88
N GLN A 56 -21.86 23.48 22.46
CA GLN A 56 -22.03 24.78 21.79
C GLN A 56 -22.62 24.69 20.36
N ARG A 57 -22.47 23.57 19.66
CA ARG A 57 -23.07 23.37 18.31
C ARG A 57 -24.56 23.05 18.36
N LEU A 58 -25.03 22.38 19.41
CA LEU A 58 -26.46 22.06 19.58
C LEU A 58 -27.32 23.30 19.88
N ALA A 59 -26.71 24.42 20.29
CA ALA A 59 -27.41 25.67 20.56
C ALA A 59 -27.55 26.59 19.33
N LYS A 60 -26.94 26.26 18.17
CA LYS A 60 -27.06 27.06 16.94
C LYS A 60 -27.85 26.28 15.90
N LYS A 61 -29.17 26.50 15.88
CA LYS A 61 -30.08 26.09 14.80
C LYS A 61 -29.81 26.99 13.58
N PRO A 62 -29.25 26.50 12.47
CA PRO A 62 -29.26 27.28 11.24
C PRO A 62 -30.70 27.31 10.70
N LYS A 63 -31.21 28.53 10.49
CA LYS A 63 -32.41 28.78 9.70
C LYS A 63 -32.06 28.58 8.22
N ASP A 64 -32.85 27.74 7.58
CA ASP A 64 -33.31 27.83 6.20
C ASP A 64 -32.25 28.20 5.15
N VAL A 65 -31.78 27.18 4.42
CA VAL A 65 -31.25 27.38 3.06
C VAL A 65 -32.10 26.57 2.11
N GLU A 66 -32.93 27.36 1.45
CA GLU A 66 -33.87 27.09 0.38
C GLU A 66 -33.22 26.40 -0.82
N SER A 67 -33.85 25.29 -1.20
CA SER A 67 -34.12 24.78 -2.54
C SER A 67 -33.17 25.18 -3.68
N ARG A 68 -32.42 24.20 -4.18
CA ARG A 68 -32.01 24.17 -5.60
C ARG A 68 -32.45 22.85 -6.23
N GLN A 69 -33.46 22.97 -7.10
CA GLN A 69 -33.91 21.95 -8.06
C GLN A 69 -32.85 21.89 -9.18
N LEU A 70 -32.28 20.70 -9.41
CA LEU A 70 -32.55 19.74 -10.50
C LEU A 70 -32.02 20.18 -11.86
N ASP A 71 -30.99 19.47 -12.33
CA ASP A 71 -30.88 19.07 -13.72
C ASP A 71 -30.60 17.56 -13.73
N THR A 72 -31.59 16.81 -14.22
CA THR A 72 -31.58 15.37 -14.43
C THR A 72 -31.08 15.09 -15.85
N GLU A 73 -29.91 14.48 -15.98
CA GLU A 73 -29.55 13.69 -17.17
C GLU A 73 -28.81 12.42 -16.73
N SER A 74 -29.61 11.38 -16.48
CA SER A 74 -29.41 9.97 -16.81
C SER A 74 -27.99 9.42 -16.97
N ASP A 75 -27.41 8.94 -15.87
CA ASP A 75 -26.66 7.68 -15.85
C ASP A 75 -27.00 6.97 -14.52
N GLU A 76 -28.02 6.11 -14.57
CA GLU A 76 -28.59 5.36 -13.44
C GLU A 76 -27.64 4.25 -12.95
N LEU A 77 -26.51 4.66 -12.38
CA LEU A 77 -25.86 3.94 -11.29
C LEU A 77 -25.79 4.96 -10.16
N CYS A 78 -26.73 4.87 -9.22
CA CYS A 78 -26.70 5.63 -7.97
C CYS A 78 -25.29 5.50 -7.38
N SER A 79 -24.48 6.53 -7.65
CA SER A 79 -23.05 6.56 -7.38
C SER A 79 -22.87 6.96 -5.93
N GLU A 80 -23.46 6.18 -5.02
CA GLU A 80 -23.18 6.33 -3.61
C GLU A 80 -21.69 6.13 -3.44
N PHE A 81 -21.01 7.22 -3.09
CA PHE A 81 -19.61 7.19 -2.74
C PHE A 81 -19.50 6.97 -1.23
N PRO A 82 -18.70 5.99 -0.78
CA PRO A 82 -17.90 5.09 -1.61
C PRO A 82 -18.75 4.00 -2.28
N PRO A 83 -18.34 3.54 -3.47
CA PRO A 83 -19.01 2.44 -4.14
C PRO A 83 -19.05 1.22 -3.24
N VAL A 84 -20.05 0.36 -3.47
CA VAL A 84 -20.17 -0.91 -2.77
C VAL A 84 -18.86 -1.69 -2.92
N PRO A 85 -18.28 -2.21 -1.81
CA PRO A 85 -17.02 -2.91 -1.88
C PRO A 85 -17.15 -4.16 -2.76
N PRO A 86 -16.08 -4.54 -3.48
CA PRO A 86 -16.09 -5.73 -4.33
C PRO A 86 -16.37 -7.00 -3.54
N SER A 87 -16.93 -8.00 -4.23
CA SER A 87 -17.23 -9.30 -3.64
C SER A 87 -15.99 -9.93 -2.98
N ARG A 88 -16.19 -10.79 -1.98
CA ARG A 88 -15.08 -11.47 -1.29
C ARG A 88 -14.20 -12.25 -2.27
N ASN A 89 -14.82 -12.91 -3.24
CA ASN A 89 -14.13 -13.69 -4.26
C ASN A 89 -13.27 -12.77 -5.14
N LEU A 90 -13.85 -11.68 -5.66
CA LEU A 90 -13.10 -10.73 -6.49
C LEU A 90 -11.91 -10.11 -5.74
N ARG A 91 -12.08 -9.78 -4.46
CA ARG A 91 -10.95 -9.32 -3.63
C ARG A 91 -9.86 -10.39 -3.50
N HIS A 92 -10.24 -11.64 -3.29
CA HIS A 92 -9.30 -12.75 -3.22
C HIS A 92 -8.58 -12.97 -4.55
N ASP A 93 -9.29 -12.92 -5.66
CA ASP A 93 -8.73 -13.08 -7.01
C ASP A 93 -7.74 -11.96 -7.33
N ILE A 94 -8.05 -10.71 -6.98
CA ILE A 94 -7.13 -9.57 -7.13
C ILE A 94 -5.85 -9.81 -6.32
N ILE A 95 -5.97 -10.20 -5.05
CA ILE A 95 -4.82 -10.40 -4.16
C ILE A 95 -3.98 -11.59 -4.64
N THR A 96 -4.62 -12.70 -4.97
CA THR A 96 -3.93 -13.93 -5.41
C THR A 96 -3.26 -13.72 -6.75
N GLY A 97 -3.95 -13.12 -7.73
CA GLY A 97 -3.36 -12.76 -9.02
C GLY A 97 -2.14 -11.86 -8.85
N PHE A 98 -2.25 -10.82 -8.01
CA PHE A 98 -1.11 -9.97 -7.69
C PHE A 98 0.06 -10.77 -7.08
N CYS A 99 -0.20 -11.63 -6.09
CA CYS A 99 0.86 -12.45 -5.50
C CYS A 99 1.49 -13.42 -6.52
N SER A 100 0.72 -13.97 -7.45
CA SER A 100 1.22 -14.85 -8.50
C SER A 100 2.10 -14.13 -9.52
N ASP A 101 1.77 -12.88 -9.87
CA ASP A 101 2.60 -12.06 -10.77
C ASP A 101 3.95 -11.68 -10.13
N PHE A 102 3.99 -11.61 -8.80
CA PHE A 102 5.19 -11.39 -7.98
C PHE A 102 5.81 -12.71 -7.50
N ASP A 103 5.55 -13.83 -8.16
CA ASP A 103 6.32 -15.06 -7.92
C ASP A 103 7.78 -14.86 -8.39
N PRO A 104 8.81 -15.23 -7.60
CA PRO A 104 10.21 -15.08 -8.00
C PRO A 104 10.52 -15.67 -9.38
N ALA A 105 9.88 -16.77 -9.77
CA ALA A 105 10.08 -17.35 -11.10
C ALA A 105 9.60 -16.43 -12.24
N ALA A 106 8.66 -15.53 -11.98
CA ALA A 106 8.09 -14.61 -12.96
C ALA A 106 8.96 -13.35 -13.20
N PHE A 107 9.72 -12.89 -12.20
CA PHE A 107 10.49 -11.64 -12.27
C PHE A 107 11.99 -11.77 -11.95
N GLU A 108 12.49 -12.93 -11.51
CA GLU A 108 13.93 -13.12 -11.33
C GLU A 108 14.66 -13.07 -12.68
N GLU A 109 15.59 -12.14 -12.79
CA GLU A 109 16.45 -11.94 -13.95
C GLU A 109 17.90 -12.29 -13.58
N ALA A 110 18.64 -12.80 -14.56
CA ALA A 110 20.08 -12.95 -14.45
C ALA A 110 20.76 -12.08 -15.51
N GLY A 111 21.83 -11.41 -15.09
CA GLY A 111 22.66 -10.62 -15.99
C GLY A 111 23.75 -11.48 -16.62
N CYS A 112 23.99 -11.28 -17.92
CA CYS A 112 25.19 -11.80 -18.54
C CYS A 112 26.42 -10.99 -18.08
N ALA A 113 27.43 -11.67 -17.53
CA ALA A 113 28.68 -11.02 -17.13
C ALA A 113 29.49 -10.42 -18.30
N VAL A 114 29.24 -10.87 -19.54
CA VAL A 114 29.97 -10.42 -20.74
C VAL A 114 29.35 -9.16 -21.35
N CYS A 115 28.02 -9.08 -21.45
CA CYS A 115 27.33 -7.98 -22.12
C CYS A 115 26.37 -7.18 -21.23
N GLY A 116 26.18 -7.57 -19.97
CA GLY A 116 25.30 -6.88 -19.02
C GLY A 116 23.80 -6.99 -19.33
N THR A 117 23.40 -7.76 -20.34
CA THR A 117 21.97 -7.93 -20.68
C THR A 117 21.28 -8.78 -19.62
N LEU A 118 20.16 -8.29 -19.10
CA LEU A 118 19.29 -9.02 -18.18
C LEU A 118 18.36 -9.94 -18.97
N THR A 119 18.25 -11.19 -18.54
CA THR A 119 17.33 -12.18 -19.12
C THR A 119 16.62 -12.89 -17.98
N ARG A 120 15.31 -13.10 -18.11
CA ARG A 120 14.53 -13.88 -17.13
C ARG A 120 15.14 -15.26 -16.94
N LYS A 121 15.29 -15.70 -15.69
CA LYS A 121 15.86 -17.01 -15.36
C LYS A 121 15.13 -18.17 -16.03
N THR A 122 13.81 -18.08 -16.19
CA THR A 122 12.98 -19.07 -16.89
C THR A 122 13.36 -19.27 -18.36
N LYS A 123 14.05 -18.30 -18.98
CA LYS A 123 14.52 -18.38 -20.38
C LYS A 123 15.97 -18.84 -20.50
N LEU A 124 16.66 -19.07 -19.39
CA LEU A 124 18.01 -19.62 -19.38
C LEU A 124 17.90 -21.14 -19.35
N THR A 125 18.44 -21.81 -20.36
CA THR A 125 18.61 -23.27 -20.34
C THR A 125 19.73 -23.65 -19.38
N PRO A 126 19.57 -24.73 -18.58
CA PRO A 126 20.64 -25.25 -17.73
C PRO A 126 21.86 -25.73 -18.52
#